data_AF-A0A5D2T4L5-F1
#
_entry.id   AF-A0A5D2T4L5-F1
#
_cell.length_a   1.000
_cell.length_b   1.000
_cell.length_c   1.000
_cell.angle_alpha   90.00
_cell.angle_beta   90.00
_cell.angle_gamma   90.00
#
_symmetry.space_group_name_H-M   'P 1'
#
loop_
_entity.id
_entity.type
_entity.pdbx_description
1 polymer ?
#
loop_
_entity_poly.entity_id
_entity_poly.type
_entity_poly.pdbx_seq_one_letter_code
_entity_poly.pdbx_strand_id
1 'polypeptide(L)'
;MVLSISSTCTLEEVAACCNAVRFFQLCVYKRRDITAKLVQRAENNGYKAIVLTGDSPRHGRREADIKNKIIIPELKNVEGLLSTKIVADKGSNLDALANQTRDPSFSWEDIGWLKSITKLPILIKGLLTHEDALKALEVGAAGIIVSNHGGYQFSPYFCMHNEVAGGSCCWWKSSGFPGRRSAARNRYFQGNGSWSTSCPSRKASSVWTSCKGRKWS
;
A
#
# COMPACT_ATOMS: atom_id res chain seq x y z
N MET A 1 -2.66 13.20 4.39
CA MET A 1 -1.98 12.88 3.12
C MET A 1 -1.08 11.66 3.31
N VAL A 2 -0.91 10.81 2.30
CA VAL A 2 0.03 9.69 2.32
C VAL A 2 1.11 9.93 1.27
N LEU A 3 2.37 10.09 1.67
CA LEU A 3 3.51 10.28 0.77
C LEU A 3 4.13 8.93 0.43
N SER A 4 4.41 8.68 -0.85
CA SER A 4 5.10 7.45 -1.28
C SER A 4 6.61 7.55 -1.17
N ILE A 5 7.26 6.44 -0.81
CA ILE A 5 8.71 6.24 -0.95
C ILE A 5 9.21 6.53 -2.37
N SER A 6 8.38 6.30 -3.40
CA SER A 6 8.71 6.54 -4.81
C SER A 6 8.34 7.96 -5.29
N SER A 7 8.19 8.92 -4.38
CA SER A 7 7.95 10.33 -4.70
C SER A 7 9.17 11.02 -5.33
N THR A 8 8.92 11.98 -6.20
CA THR A 8 9.91 12.92 -6.78
C THR A 8 10.23 14.10 -5.86
N CYS A 9 9.54 14.21 -4.73
CA CYS A 9 9.87 15.14 -3.64
C CYS A 9 10.30 14.34 -2.42
N THR A 10 11.24 14.89 -1.64
CA THR A 10 11.68 14.28 -0.39
C THR A 10 10.59 14.40 0.69
N LEU A 11 10.62 13.49 1.65
CA LEU A 11 9.71 13.55 2.79
C LEU A 11 9.92 14.81 3.64
N GLU A 12 11.14 15.36 3.67
CA GLU A 12 11.49 16.63 4.32
C GLU A 12 10.86 17.82 3.59
N GLU A 13 11.01 17.91 2.26
CA GLU A 13 10.39 18.96 1.43
C GLU A 13 8.88 18.99 1.68
N VAL A 14 8.24 17.82 1.64
CA VAL A 14 6.80 17.68 1.85
C VAL A 14 6.39 18.05 3.29
N ALA A 15 7.22 17.72 4.27
CA ALA A 15 6.96 18.08 5.66
C ALA A 15 7.05 19.60 5.90
N ALA A 16 7.98 20.27 5.23
CA ALA A 16 8.15 21.72 5.30
C ALA A 16 7.01 22.49 4.59
N CYS A 17 6.47 21.96 3.50
CA CYS A 17 5.44 22.65 2.72
C CYS A 17 4.05 22.71 3.38
N CYS A 18 3.72 21.79 4.29
CA CYS A 18 2.38 21.76 4.86
C CYS A 18 2.30 21.22 6.30
N ASN A 19 1.49 21.90 7.13
CA ASN A 19 1.17 21.46 8.49
C ASN A 19 -0.05 20.51 8.53
N ALA A 20 -0.15 19.62 7.54
CA ALA A 20 -1.21 18.61 7.47
C ALA A 20 -0.80 17.30 8.13
N VAL A 21 -1.78 16.48 8.53
CA VAL A 21 -1.52 15.10 8.95
C VAL A 21 -0.95 14.30 7.78
N ARG A 22 0.28 13.80 7.94
CA ARG A 22 1.06 13.10 6.91
C ARG A 22 1.41 11.68 7.37
N PHE A 23 1.17 10.70 6.51
CA PHE A 23 1.64 9.32 6.66
C PHE A 23 2.68 9.02 5.58
N PHE A 24 3.65 8.16 5.88
CA PHE A 24 4.71 7.80 4.96
C PHE A 24 4.54 6.35 4.50
N GLN A 25 4.35 6.13 3.20
CA GLN A 25 4.14 4.83 2.58
C GLN A 25 5.44 4.23 2.06
N LEU A 26 5.74 3.00 2.44
CA LEU A 26 6.93 2.27 1.99
C LEU A 26 6.65 0.81 1.63
N CYS A 27 7.53 0.26 0.79
CA CYS A 27 7.77 -1.17 0.67
C CYS A 27 9.11 -1.47 1.36
N VAL A 28 9.25 -2.64 1.98
CA VAL A 28 10.52 -2.99 2.61
C VAL A 28 11.53 -3.42 1.56
N TYR A 29 12.70 -2.79 1.60
CA TYR A 29 13.81 -3.13 0.72
C TYR A 29 14.65 -4.27 1.28
N LYS A 30 15.33 -5.00 0.37
CA LYS A 30 16.33 -6.04 0.74
C LYS A 30 17.38 -5.47 1.69
N ARG A 31 17.83 -4.26 1.39
CA ARG A 31 18.66 -3.45 2.28
C ARG A 31 17.79 -2.83 3.38
N ARG A 32 17.67 -3.56 4.49
CA ARG A 32 16.89 -3.17 5.67
C ARG A 32 17.39 -1.86 6.30
N ASP A 33 18.68 -1.57 6.19
CA ASP A 33 19.30 -0.32 6.64
C ASP A 33 18.70 0.92 5.94
N ILE A 34 18.36 0.82 4.66
CA ILE A 34 17.74 1.91 3.89
C ILE A 34 16.31 2.14 4.39
N THR A 35 15.56 1.07 4.59
CA THR A 35 14.20 1.16 5.13
C THR A 35 14.22 1.79 6.53
N ALA A 36 15.17 1.39 7.38
CA ALA A 36 15.32 1.96 8.72
C ALA A 36 15.64 3.47 8.69
N LYS A 37 16.57 3.90 7.83
CA LYS A 37 16.87 5.33 7.64
C LYS A 37 15.64 6.13 7.21
N LEU A 38 14.84 5.60 6.29
CA LEU A 38 13.64 6.28 5.80
C LEU A 38 12.55 6.39 6.88
N VAL A 39 12.38 5.34 7.68
CA VAL A 39 11.44 5.34 8.80
C VAL A 39 11.85 6.37 9.85
N GLN A 40 13.13 6.42 10.22
CA GLN A 40 13.66 7.44 11.15
C GLN A 40 13.48 8.85 10.59
N ARG A 41 13.77 9.07 9.31
CA ARG A 41 13.53 10.35 8.65
C ARG A 41 12.06 10.76 8.70
N ALA A 42 11.13 9.84 8.44
CA ALA A 42 9.70 10.11 8.55
C ALA A 42 9.29 10.49 9.97
N GLU A 43 9.72 9.72 10.98
CA GLU A 43 9.45 10.01 12.40
C GLU A 43 9.99 11.38 12.82
N ASN A 44 11.22 11.70 12.44
CA ASN A 44 11.86 12.99 12.76
C ASN A 44 11.19 14.19 12.07
N ASN A 45 10.48 13.97 10.95
CA ASN A 45 9.78 15.01 10.20
C ASN A 45 8.27 15.09 10.52
N GLY A 46 7.87 14.52 11.66
CA GLY A 46 6.52 14.64 12.20
C GLY A 46 5.45 13.88 11.41
N TYR A 47 5.86 12.87 10.63
CA TYR A 47 4.88 11.94 10.06
C TYR A 47 4.20 11.16 11.18
N LYS A 48 2.91 10.89 11.02
CA LYS A 48 2.06 10.35 12.09
C LYS A 48 1.88 8.84 12.03
N ALA A 49 2.19 8.20 10.89
CA ALA A 49 2.10 6.76 10.72
C ALA A 49 2.98 6.29 9.55
N ILE A 50 3.38 5.02 9.62
CA ILE A 50 4.00 4.30 8.49
C ILE A 50 2.93 3.46 7.80
N VAL A 51 2.80 3.61 6.48
CA VAL A 51 1.92 2.78 5.65
C VAL A 51 2.78 1.73 4.94
N LEU A 52 2.80 0.53 5.50
CA LEU A 52 3.50 -0.62 4.93
C LEU A 52 2.67 -1.21 3.79
N THR A 53 3.27 -1.33 2.59
CA THR A 53 2.60 -1.92 1.42
C THR A 53 2.97 -3.40 1.29
N GLY A 54 1.99 -4.28 1.54
CA GLY A 54 2.14 -5.74 1.47
C GLY A 54 1.68 -6.37 0.15
N ASP A 55 0.95 -5.66 -0.70
CA ASP A 55 0.39 -6.18 -1.97
C ASP A 55 1.38 -6.20 -3.15
N SER A 56 2.63 -5.79 -2.93
CA SER A 56 3.61 -5.54 -4.01
C SER A 56 5.03 -6.10 -3.73
N PRO A 57 5.19 -7.37 -3.28
CA PRO A 57 6.52 -7.97 -3.08
C PRO A 57 7.29 -8.10 -4.40
N ARG A 58 6.57 -8.33 -5.50
CA ARG A 58 7.06 -8.18 -6.87
C ARG A 58 6.23 -7.10 -7.57
N HIS A 59 6.73 -6.57 -8.68
CA HIS A 59 5.93 -5.64 -9.49
C HIS A 59 5.04 -6.44 -10.45
N GLY A 60 3.77 -6.06 -10.53
CA GLY A 60 2.80 -6.62 -11.45
C GLY A 60 3.14 -6.27 -12.90
N ARG A 61 2.87 -7.21 -13.81
CA ARG A 61 3.20 -7.05 -15.22
C ARG A 61 2.29 -6.02 -15.88
N ARG A 62 2.83 -4.84 -16.21
CA ARG A 62 2.11 -3.75 -16.88
C ARG A 62 2.52 -3.68 -18.35
N GLU A 63 1.69 -4.25 -19.22
CA GLU A 63 1.95 -4.27 -20.67
C GLU A 63 2.13 -2.86 -21.26
N ALA A 64 1.39 -1.88 -20.77
CA ALA A 64 1.54 -0.49 -21.21
C ALA A 64 2.94 0.07 -20.90
N ASP A 65 3.46 -0.19 -19.70
CA ASP A 65 4.78 0.30 -19.27
C ASP A 65 5.91 -0.37 -20.07
N ILE A 66 5.73 -1.65 -20.41
CA ILE A 66 6.65 -2.41 -21.28
C ILE A 66 6.63 -1.85 -22.70
N LYS A 67 5.44 -1.65 -23.28
CA LYS A 67 5.28 -1.12 -24.65
C LYS A 67 5.80 0.31 -24.78
N ASN A 68 5.54 1.14 -23.78
CA ASN A 68 5.89 2.56 -23.79
C ASN A 68 7.31 2.84 -23.25
N LYS A 69 8.03 1.82 -22.78
CA LYS A 69 9.39 1.93 -22.23
C LYS A 69 9.51 3.06 -21.20
N ILE A 70 8.59 3.08 -20.23
CA ILE A 70 8.52 4.16 -19.24
C ILE A 70 9.88 4.34 -18.54
N ILE A 71 10.30 5.61 -18.46
CA ILE A 71 11.49 6.04 -17.72
C ILE A 71 11.05 6.44 -16.32
N ILE A 72 11.75 5.92 -15.31
CA ILE A 72 11.48 6.25 -13.92
C ILE A 72 12.15 7.59 -13.62
N PRO A 73 11.42 8.59 -13.09
CA PRO A 73 12.05 9.79 -12.59
C PRO A 73 12.92 9.48 -11.37
N GLU A 74 13.82 10.38 -11.03
CA GLU A 74 14.66 10.23 -9.85
C GLU A 74 13.82 10.16 -8.58
N LEU A 75 14.05 9.11 -7.79
CA LEU A 75 13.36 8.86 -6.54
C LEU A 75 14.10 9.57 -5.40
N LYS A 76 13.79 10.86 -5.20
CA LYS A 76 14.51 11.73 -4.26
C LYS A 76 14.61 11.18 -2.83
N ASN A 77 13.63 10.42 -2.35
CA ASN A 77 13.70 9.84 -1.01
C ASN A 77 14.86 8.85 -0.82
N VAL A 78 15.29 8.19 -1.89
CA VAL A 78 16.34 7.16 -1.86
C VAL A 78 17.60 7.58 -2.63
N GLU A 79 17.68 8.85 -3.02
CA GLU A 79 18.86 9.44 -3.65
C GLU A 79 20.09 9.24 -2.75
N GLY A 80 21.20 8.80 -3.34
CA GLY A 80 22.42 8.44 -2.62
C GLY A 80 22.34 7.16 -1.77
N LEU A 81 21.17 6.56 -1.58
CA LEU A 81 20.98 5.31 -0.83
C LEU A 81 20.82 4.09 -1.75
N LEU A 82 20.20 4.28 -2.91
CA LEU A 82 20.02 3.28 -3.95
C LEU A 82 20.46 3.83 -5.31
N SER A 83 21.12 3.00 -6.11
CA SER A 83 21.29 3.32 -7.52
C SER A 83 19.95 3.15 -8.22
N THR A 84 19.36 4.28 -8.64
CA THR A 84 18.13 4.33 -9.45
C THR A 84 18.43 4.19 -10.96
N LYS A 85 19.71 4.25 -11.36
CA LYS A 85 20.16 4.02 -12.73
C LYS A 85 20.05 2.54 -13.06
N ILE A 86 19.00 2.17 -13.76
CA ILE A 86 18.84 0.81 -14.30
C ILE A 86 18.77 0.89 -15.81
N VAL A 87 19.70 0.20 -16.45
CA VAL A 87 19.67 -0.09 -17.88
C VAL A 87 19.01 -1.46 -18.01
N ALA A 88 17.72 -1.50 -18.34
CA ALA A 88 17.02 -2.76 -18.55
C ALA A 88 17.18 -3.24 -20.00
N ASP A 89 17.81 -4.40 -20.20
CA ASP A 89 17.91 -5.05 -21.51
C ASP A 89 16.61 -5.80 -21.89
N LYS A 90 15.76 -6.13 -20.90
CA LYS A 90 14.45 -6.81 -21.07
C LYS A 90 13.45 -6.37 -20.00
N GLY A 91 12.28 -5.82 -20.39
CA GLY A 91 11.17 -5.44 -19.49
C GLY A 91 10.98 -3.93 -19.29
N SER A 92 10.05 -3.54 -18.40
CA SER A 92 9.91 -2.14 -17.98
C SER A 92 11.02 -1.78 -16.98
N ASN A 93 11.53 -0.54 -17.01
CA ASN A 93 12.52 -0.09 -16.04
C ASN A 93 12.01 -0.20 -14.59
N LEU A 94 10.69 -0.01 -14.40
CA LEU A 94 10.00 -0.11 -13.10
C LEU A 94 10.07 -1.53 -12.51
N ASP A 95 9.86 -2.55 -13.34
CA ASP A 95 9.98 -3.96 -12.93
C ASP A 95 11.41 -4.29 -12.48
N ALA A 96 12.40 -3.82 -13.23
CA ALA A 96 13.79 -4.06 -12.92
C ALA A 96 14.20 -3.40 -11.59
N LEU A 97 13.80 -2.13 -11.37
CA LEU A 97 14.04 -1.43 -10.10
C LEU A 97 13.39 -2.13 -8.92
N ALA A 98 12.14 -2.56 -9.10
CA ALA A 98 11.41 -3.29 -8.09
C ALA A 98 12.11 -4.59 -7.68
N ASN A 99 12.51 -5.39 -8.66
CA ASN A 99 13.14 -6.69 -8.42
C ASN A 99 14.54 -6.56 -7.78
N GLN A 100 15.26 -5.49 -8.10
CA GLN A 100 16.57 -5.22 -7.50
C GLN A 100 16.44 -4.78 -6.05
N THR A 101 15.47 -3.91 -5.75
CA THR A 101 15.41 -3.17 -4.47
C THR A 101 14.48 -3.81 -3.43
N ARG A 102 13.32 -4.33 -3.84
CA ARG A 102 12.30 -4.87 -2.93
C ARG A 102 12.63 -6.29 -2.49
N ASP A 103 12.27 -6.60 -1.26
CA ASP A 103 12.44 -7.95 -0.71
C ASP A 103 11.17 -8.79 -0.90
N PRO A 104 11.22 -9.85 -1.73
CA PRO A 104 10.07 -10.73 -1.92
C PRO A 104 9.85 -11.71 -0.76
N SER A 105 10.81 -11.84 0.17
CA SER A 105 10.71 -12.70 1.35
C SER A 105 10.08 -12.00 2.57
N PHE A 106 9.59 -10.77 2.39
CA PHE A 106 8.91 -10.01 3.43
C PHE A 106 7.73 -10.80 4.01
N SER A 107 7.72 -10.93 5.33
CA SER A 107 6.79 -11.77 6.08
C SER A 107 6.13 -11.00 7.24
N TRP A 108 5.23 -11.66 7.95
CA TRP A 108 4.58 -11.09 9.14
C TRP A 108 5.58 -10.80 10.28
N GLU A 109 6.72 -11.48 10.35
CA GLU A 109 7.76 -11.27 11.35
C GLU A 109 8.46 -9.91 11.19
N ASP A 110 8.61 -9.46 9.93
CA ASP A 110 9.21 -8.17 9.62
C ASP A 110 8.38 -6.99 10.14
N ILE A 111 7.10 -7.19 10.45
CA ILE A 111 6.28 -6.17 11.14
C ILE A 111 6.77 -5.99 12.57
N GLY A 112 7.19 -7.08 13.23
CA GLY A 112 7.83 -7.01 14.55
C GLY A 112 9.13 -6.22 14.51
N TRP A 113 9.98 -6.48 13.51
CA TRP A 113 11.19 -5.69 13.26
C TRP A 113 10.87 -4.22 12.94
N LEU A 114 9.87 -3.94 12.11
CA LEU A 114 9.50 -2.57 11.78
C LEU A 114 9.02 -1.81 13.03
N LYS A 115 8.28 -2.47 13.93
CA LYS A 115 7.88 -1.91 15.23
C LYS A 115 9.07 -1.69 16.17
N SER A 116 10.14 -2.47 16.07
CA SER A 116 11.32 -2.26 16.93
C SER A 116 12.14 -1.03 16.54
N ILE A 117 11.97 -0.50 15.33
CA ILE A 117 12.76 0.62 14.82
C ILE A 117 11.99 1.96 14.75
N THR A 118 10.71 1.99 15.11
CA THR A 118 9.90 3.23 15.15
C THR A 118 8.85 3.20 16.24
N LYS A 119 8.48 4.39 16.74
CA LYS A 119 7.32 4.55 17.63
C LYS A 119 6.04 4.85 16.87
N LEU A 120 6.14 5.10 15.56
CA LEU A 120 4.98 5.40 14.73
C LEU A 120 4.07 4.18 14.58
N PRO A 121 2.75 4.37 14.62
CA PRO A 121 1.82 3.30 14.31
C PRO A 121 1.97 2.83 12.86
N ILE A 122 1.89 1.51 12.66
CA ILE A 122 2.03 0.88 11.35
C ILE A 122 0.64 0.53 10.82
N LEU A 123 0.35 0.99 9.61
CA LEU A 123 -0.85 0.69 8.84
C LEU A 123 -0.46 -0.27 7.71
N ILE A 124 -1.17 -1.39 7.55
CA ILE A 124 -0.87 -2.38 6.49
C ILE A 124 -1.80 -2.16 5.31
N LYS A 125 -1.24 -1.75 4.18
CA LYS A 125 -1.95 -1.60 2.90
C LYS A 125 -1.77 -2.83 2.03
N GLY A 126 -2.87 -3.26 1.41
CA GLY A 126 -2.84 -4.31 0.39
C GLY A 126 -3.55 -5.59 0.78
N LEU A 127 -4.21 -5.61 1.95
CA LEU A 127 -4.93 -6.80 2.42
C LEU A 127 -6.25 -6.93 1.65
N LEU A 128 -6.54 -8.14 1.19
CA LEU A 128 -7.73 -8.44 0.38
C LEU A 128 -8.61 -9.54 0.98
N THR A 129 -8.12 -10.24 2.01
CA THR A 129 -8.80 -11.37 2.65
C THR A 129 -9.11 -11.04 4.11
N HIS A 130 -10.08 -11.77 4.68
CA HIS A 130 -10.42 -11.63 6.09
C HIS A 130 -9.30 -12.18 6.98
N GLU A 131 -8.70 -13.29 6.56
CA GLU A 131 -7.63 -14.00 7.24
C GLU A 131 -6.38 -13.13 7.39
N ASP A 132 -5.98 -12.43 6.32
CA ASP A 132 -4.86 -11.48 6.39
C ASP A 132 -5.19 -10.29 7.31
N ALA A 133 -6.46 -9.86 7.34
CA ALA A 133 -6.88 -8.78 8.23
C ALA A 133 -6.81 -9.21 9.70
N LEU A 134 -7.24 -10.44 10.03
CA LEU A 134 -7.04 -10.99 11.37
C LEU A 134 -5.56 -11.10 11.71
N LYS A 135 -4.74 -11.59 10.80
CA LYS A 135 -3.30 -11.72 11.03
C LYS A 135 -2.63 -10.38 11.28
N ALA A 136 -3.03 -9.34 10.56
CA ALA A 136 -2.58 -7.97 10.78
C ALA A 136 -2.93 -7.46 12.18
N LEU A 137 -4.08 -7.83 12.74
CA LEU A 137 -4.43 -7.50 14.13
C LEU A 137 -3.55 -8.24 15.14
N GLU A 138 -3.30 -9.53 14.92
CA GLU A 138 -2.47 -10.37 15.80
C GLU A 138 -1.04 -9.83 15.94
N VAL A 139 -0.44 -9.40 14.83
CA VAL A 139 0.92 -8.81 14.85
C VAL A 139 0.94 -7.36 15.36
N GLY A 140 -0.24 -6.82 15.69
CA GLY A 140 -0.43 -5.51 16.27
C GLY A 140 -0.26 -4.36 15.28
N ALA A 141 -0.78 -4.50 14.06
CA ALA A 141 -0.99 -3.37 13.16
C ALA A 141 -1.98 -2.38 13.78
N ALA A 142 -1.71 -1.09 13.65
CA ALA A 142 -2.59 -0.03 14.16
C ALA A 142 -3.77 0.26 13.24
N GLY A 143 -3.69 -0.19 11.98
CA GLY A 143 -4.70 0.00 10.96
C GLY A 143 -4.47 -0.86 9.72
N ILE A 144 -5.50 -1.04 8.93
CA ILE A 144 -5.50 -1.83 7.69
C ILE A 144 -6.03 -0.98 6.54
N ILE A 145 -5.41 -1.06 5.38
CA ILE A 145 -5.86 -0.40 4.15
C ILE A 145 -6.15 -1.47 3.10
N VAL A 146 -7.43 -1.70 2.86
CA VAL A 146 -7.96 -2.63 1.87
C VAL A 146 -7.71 -2.05 0.48
N SER A 147 -6.84 -2.71 -0.29
CA SER A 147 -6.35 -2.20 -1.56
C SER A 147 -5.88 -3.33 -2.46
N ASN A 148 -6.25 -3.30 -3.74
CA ASN A 148 -5.63 -4.13 -4.78
C ASN A 148 -4.62 -3.30 -5.61
N HIS A 149 -4.08 -2.25 -5.02
CA HIS A 149 -3.18 -1.32 -5.69
C HIS A 149 -3.77 -0.67 -6.96
N GLY A 150 -5.10 -0.53 -7.04
CA GLY A 150 -5.79 0.03 -8.21
C GLY A 150 -5.90 -0.91 -9.41
N GLY A 151 -5.70 -2.21 -9.20
CA GLY A 151 -5.72 -3.22 -10.28
C GLY A 151 -4.37 -3.39 -11.00
N TYR A 152 -3.32 -2.73 -10.53
CA TYR A 152 -2.00 -2.73 -11.17
C TYR A 152 -1.01 -3.81 -10.70
N GLN A 153 -1.36 -4.61 -9.69
CA GLN A 153 -0.50 -5.68 -9.15
C GLN A 153 -1.10 -7.05 -9.46
N PHE A 154 -2.23 -7.35 -8.83
CA PHE A 154 -2.98 -8.58 -9.02
C PHE A 154 -4.46 -8.21 -9.16
N SER A 155 -5.15 -8.84 -10.11
CA SER A 155 -6.57 -8.62 -10.37
C SER A 155 -7.38 -9.90 -10.15
N PRO A 156 -7.79 -10.20 -8.90
CA PRO A 156 -8.90 -11.10 -8.63
C PRO A 156 -10.09 -10.32 -8.07
N TYR A 157 -11.26 -10.97 -8.06
CA TYR A 157 -12.52 -10.44 -7.54
C TYR A 157 -12.39 -9.93 -6.11
N PHE A 158 -12.86 -8.70 -5.88
CA PHE A 158 -12.87 -8.04 -4.57
C PHE A 158 -14.01 -8.61 -3.71
N CYS A 159 -13.71 -9.36 -2.65
CA CYS A 159 -14.71 -9.85 -1.70
C CYS A 159 -14.21 -9.77 -0.23
N MET A 160 -13.87 -8.58 0.24
CA MET A 160 -13.86 -8.32 1.69
C MET A 160 -15.28 -7.95 2.11
N HIS A 161 -15.98 -8.86 2.77
CA HIS A 161 -17.26 -8.58 3.42
C HIS A 161 -17.06 -7.59 4.57
N ASN A 162 -18.15 -6.90 4.96
CA ASN A 162 -18.21 -5.91 6.05
C ASN A 162 -17.81 -6.47 7.45
N GLU A 163 -17.35 -7.71 7.56
CA GLU A 163 -17.14 -8.43 8.82
C GLU A 163 -15.90 -7.97 9.59
N VAL A 164 -14.90 -7.42 8.89
CA VAL A 164 -13.72 -6.86 9.57
C VAL A 164 -14.09 -5.61 10.39
N ALA A 165 -15.24 -4.97 10.15
CA ALA A 165 -15.67 -3.75 10.86
C ALA A 165 -15.88 -3.92 12.39
N GLY A 166 -15.80 -5.13 12.93
CA GLY A 166 -15.96 -5.44 14.36
C GLY A 166 -14.72 -5.28 15.25
N GLY A 167 -13.51 -5.13 14.71
CA GLY A 167 -12.28 -5.06 15.51
C GLY A 167 -11.86 -3.65 15.98
N SER A 168 -10.90 -3.59 16.92
CA SER A 168 -10.36 -2.36 17.55
C SER A 168 -9.42 -1.52 16.66
N CYS A 169 -9.32 -1.88 15.38
CA CYS A 169 -8.36 -1.35 14.42
C CYS A 169 -9.06 -0.47 13.37
N CYS A 170 -8.35 0.52 12.83
CA CYS A 170 -8.94 1.41 11.83
C CYS A 170 -8.77 0.85 10.43
N TRP A 171 -9.80 0.96 9.58
CA TRP A 171 -9.76 0.47 8.19
C TRP A 171 -10.05 1.55 7.14
N TRP A 172 -9.39 1.44 5.99
CA TRP A 172 -9.61 2.27 4.81
C TRP A 172 -9.75 1.41 3.55
N LYS A 173 -10.55 1.84 2.58
CA LYS A 173 -10.60 1.26 1.22
C LYS A 173 -10.04 2.26 0.23
N SER A 174 -9.12 1.85 -0.65
CA SER A 174 -8.39 2.77 -1.55
C SER A 174 -8.61 2.55 -3.06
N SER A 175 -9.36 1.53 -3.48
CA SER A 175 -9.50 1.14 -4.89
C SER A 175 -10.97 1.02 -5.31
N GLY A 176 -11.25 1.33 -6.59
CA GLY A 176 -12.60 1.21 -7.18
C GLY A 176 -13.52 2.40 -6.93
N PHE A 177 -13.01 3.63 -6.96
CA PHE A 177 -13.81 4.86 -6.90
C PHE A 177 -13.88 5.60 -8.24
N PRO A 178 -14.56 5.09 -9.28
CA PRO A 178 -15.03 5.99 -10.31
C PRO A 178 -16.22 6.77 -9.71
N GLY A 179 -16.43 8.03 -10.11
CA GLY A 179 -17.28 9.01 -9.40
C GLY A 179 -18.69 8.54 -9.02
N ARG A 180 -19.48 9.37 -8.31
CA ARG A 180 -20.79 9.01 -7.65
C ARG A 180 -21.80 8.15 -8.45
N ARG A 181 -21.60 7.90 -9.75
CA ARG A 181 -22.43 7.02 -10.61
C ARG A 181 -21.66 6.07 -11.53
N SER A 182 -20.47 5.60 -11.15
CA SER A 182 -19.78 4.59 -11.95
C SER A 182 -19.61 3.32 -11.14
N ALA A 183 -20.59 2.44 -11.21
CA ALA A 183 -20.36 1.04 -10.93
C ALA A 183 -19.65 0.46 -12.15
N ALA A 184 -18.34 0.22 -12.04
CA ALA A 184 -17.70 -0.72 -12.94
C ALA A 184 -18.52 -2.02 -12.89
N ARG A 185 -18.97 -2.51 -14.07
CA ARG A 185 -19.72 -3.77 -14.19
C ARG A 185 -18.79 -4.94 -13.88
N ASN A 186 -18.46 -5.13 -12.61
CA ASN A 186 -17.77 -6.31 -12.15
C ASN A 186 -18.76 -7.47 -12.20
N ARG A 187 -18.43 -8.51 -12.97
CA ARG A 187 -19.13 -9.80 -12.87
C ARG A 187 -18.56 -10.55 -11.67
N TYR A 188 -19.39 -11.24 -10.90
CA TYR A 188 -18.99 -12.01 -9.71
C TYR A 188 -19.31 -13.49 -9.95
N PHE A 189 -18.35 -14.37 -9.69
CA PHE A 189 -18.51 -15.82 -9.78
C PHE A 189 -19.13 -16.34 -8.49
N GLN A 190 -20.31 -16.95 -8.56
CA GLN A 190 -21.08 -17.33 -7.36
C GLN A 190 -20.78 -18.72 -6.81
N GLY A 191 -19.68 -19.36 -7.20
CA GLY A 191 -19.30 -20.70 -6.71
C GLY A 191 -20.23 -21.85 -7.17
N ASN A 192 -21.40 -21.55 -7.72
CA ASN A 192 -22.39 -22.49 -8.27
C ASN A 192 -22.31 -22.62 -9.81
N GLY A 193 -21.21 -22.17 -10.42
CA GLY A 193 -21.04 -22.17 -11.88
C GLY A 193 -21.74 -21.02 -12.62
N SER A 194 -22.40 -20.09 -11.93
CA SER A 194 -23.07 -18.93 -12.56
C SER A 194 -22.32 -17.61 -12.36
N TRP A 195 -22.45 -16.73 -13.36
CA TRP A 195 -21.87 -15.38 -13.38
C TRP A 195 -22.96 -14.35 -13.12
N SER A 196 -22.76 -13.49 -12.12
CA SER A 196 -23.72 -12.42 -11.76
C SER A 196 -23.15 -11.03 -11.99
N THR A 197 -23.95 -10.08 -12.49
CA THR A 197 -23.58 -8.65 -12.61
C THR A 197 -23.88 -7.84 -11.34
N SER A 198 -24.49 -8.48 -10.35
CA SER A 198 -24.90 -7.90 -9.08
C SER A 198 -24.19 -8.61 -7.93
N CYS A 199 -23.39 -7.86 -7.16
CA CYS A 199 -22.84 -8.34 -5.88
C CYS A 199 -24.02 -8.74 -4.96
N PRO A 200 -24.04 -9.94 -4.35
CA PRO A 200 -25.09 -10.35 -3.43
C PRO A 200 -25.25 -9.30 -2.33
N SER A 201 -26.48 -8.80 -2.22
CA SER A 201 -26.85 -7.54 -1.59
C SER A 201 -26.39 -7.38 -0.13
N ARG A 202 -25.61 -6.33 0.13
CA ARG A 202 -25.93 -5.24 1.08
C ARG A 202 -25.16 -3.99 0.65
N LYS A 203 -25.91 -2.92 0.42
CA LYS A 203 -25.52 -1.58 -0.09
C LYS A 203 -24.01 -1.27 0.05
N ALA A 204 -23.32 -1.12 -1.08
CA ALA A 204 -22.01 -0.48 -1.13
C ALA A 204 -22.17 1.01 -0.81
N SER A 205 -22.16 1.35 0.47
CA SER A 205 -22.15 2.72 0.94
C SER A 205 -20.75 3.33 0.84
N SER A 206 -20.72 4.59 0.41
CA SER A 206 -19.62 5.54 0.40
C SER A 206 -18.60 5.36 1.54
N VAL A 207 -17.31 5.49 1.22
CA VAL A 207 -16.14 5.66 2.13
C VAL A 207 -16.48 5.50 3.61
N TRP A 208 -16.40 4.28 4.13
CA TRP A 208 -16.45 4.06 5.58
C TRP A 208 -15.03 4.01 6.12
N THR A 209 -14.57 5.13 6.65
CA THR A 209 -13.55 5.14 7.71
C THR A 209 -14.25 4.80 9.02
N SER A 210 -14.16 3.55 9.48
CA SER A 210 -14.47 3.24 10.88
C SER A 210 -13.15 3.31 11.64
N CYS A 211 -12.94 4.42 12.34
CA CYS A 211 -11.79 4.61 13.22
C CYS A 211 -12.36 5.05 14.57
N LYS A 212 -12.93 4.10 15.32
CA LYS A 212 -13.45 4.39 16.66
C LYS A 212 -12.27 4.78 17.57
N GLY A 213 -12.22 6.05 17.99
CA GLY A 213 -11.39 6.51 19.12
C GLY A 213 -9.97 7.00 18.83
N ARG A 214 -9.41 6.85 17.63
CA ARG A 214 -8.06 7.37 17.30
C ARG A 214 -8.13 8.74 16.64
N LYS A 215 -7.83 9.80 17.41
CA LYS A 215 -7.56 11.14 16.87
C LYS A 215 -6.11 11.21 16.38
N TRP A 216 -5.95 11.49 15.10
CA TRP A 216 -4.66 11.79 14.47
C TRP A 216 -4.49 13.31 14.47
N SER A 217 -4.26 13.91 15.63
CA SER A 217 -3.96 15.35 15.78
C SER A 217 -2.45 15.61 15.79
#